data_AF-A0A4R2S8Y9-F1
#
_entry.id   AF-A0A4R2S8Y9-F1
#
_cell.length_a   1.000
_cell.length_b   1.000
_cell.length_c   1.000
_cell.angle_alpha   90.00
_cell.angle_beta   90.00
_cell.angle_gamma   90.00
#
_symmetry.space_group_name_H-M   'P 1'
#
loop_
_entity.id
_entity.type
_entity.pdbx_description
1 polymer ?
#
loop_
_entity_poly.entity_id
_entity_poly.type
_entity_poly.pdbx_seq_one_letter_code
_entity_poly.pdbx_strand_id
1 'polypeptide(L)'
;MTDARTFLIDCLERVIDGSDVTNGELDAAIANPAVLRGAERKAWHGLSYWADDDDIREKDPNYAPSRRQQLVGLLADLRRDDRH
;
A
#
# COMPACT_ATOMS: atom_id res chain seq x y z
N MET A 1 14.80 9.43 -7.62
CA MET A 1 13.60 8.60 -7.82
C MET A 1 13.36 7.84 -6.53
N THR A 2 12.80 8.52 -5.53
CA THR A 2 12.92 8.08 -4.12
C THR A 2 11.65 8.36 -3.33
N ASP A 3 10.99 9.50 -3.54
CA ASP A 3 9.90 9.93 -2.64
C ASP A 3 8.67 9.02 -2.70
N ALA A 4 8.20 8.65 -3.90
CA ALA A 4 7.04 7.77 -4.04
C ALA A 4 7.30 6.35 -3.49
N ARG A 5 8.49 5.80 -3.77
CA ARG A 5 8.89 4.48 -3.27
C ARG A 5 8.97 4.46 -1.75
N THR A 6 9.71 5.41 -1.16
CA THR A 6 9.86 5.51 0.29
C THR A 6 8.50 5.70 0.96
N PHE A 7 7.66 6.59 0.41
CA PHE A 7 6.30 6.79 0.89
C PHE A 7 5.46 5.49 0.87
N LEU A 8 5.50 4.73 -0.24
CA LEU A 8 4.76 3.48 -0.36
C LEU A 8 5.26 2.41 0.63
N ILE A 9 6.58 2.34 0.85
CA ILE A 9 7.18 1.45 1.85
C ILE A 9 6.67 1.82 3.25
N ASP A 10 6.74 3.10 3.63
CA ASP A 10 6.29 3.59 4.93
C ASP A 10 4.79 3.32 5.16
N CYS A 11 3.96 3.53 4.13
CA CYS A 11 2.53 3.23 4.20
C CYS A 11 2.25 1.73 4.35
N LEU A 12 2.96 0.87 3.61
CA LEU A 12 2.82 -0.58 3.75
C LEU A 12 3.20 -1.05 5.17
N GLU A 13 4.32 -0.55 5.70
CA GLU A 13 4.75 -0.86 7.07
C GLU A 13 3.72 -0.41 8.11
N ARG A 14 3.20 0.82 7.99
CA ARG A 14 2.13 1.32 8.87
C ARG A 14 0.92 0.38 8.91
N VAL A 15 0.43 -0.04 7.74
CA VAL A 15 -0.76 -0.91 7.66
C VAL A 15 -0.49 -2.30 8.23
N ILE A 16 0.71 -2.84 8.00
CA ILE A 16 1.16 -4.13 8.54
C ILE A 16 1.25 -4.09 10.07
N ASP A 17 1.76 -2.99 10.64
CA ASP A 17 1.87 -2.76 12.08
C ASP A 17 0.51 -2.46 12.75
N GLY A 18 -0.57 -2.42 11.97
CA GLY A 18 -1.92 -2.26 12.47
C GLY A 18 -2.46 -0.83 12.45
N SER A 19 -1.67 0.12 11.95
CA SER A 19 -2.16 1.47 11.64
C SER A 19 -2.98 1.47 10.36
N ASP A 20 -3.51 2.64 9.99
CA ASP A 20 -4.30 2.81 8.78
C ASP A 20 -3.69 3.82 7.80
N VAL A 21 -4.18 3.78 6.56
CA VAL A 21 -3.87 4.71 5.48
C VAL A 21 -5.16 5.08 4.74
N THR A 22 -5.27 6.32 4.30
CA THR A 22 -6.44 6.81 3.56
C THR A 22 -6.10 7.09 2.10
N ASN A 23 -7.10 7.02 1.21
CA ASN A 23 -6.91 7.43 -0.19
C ASN A 23 -6.50 8.91 -0.30
N GLY A 24 -6.97 9.77 0.60
CA GLY A 24 -6.54 11.16 0.66
C GLY A 24 -5.03 11.33 0.91
N GLU A 25 -4.44 10.52 1.80
CA GLU A 25 -2.99 10.49 2.02
C GLU A 25 -2.24 9.99 0.77
N LEU A 26 -2.75 8.93 0.13
CA LEU A 26 -2.14 8.35 -1.08
C LEU A 26 -2.17 9.32 -2.27
N ASP A 27 -3.30 9.98 -2.52
CA ASP A 27 -3.49 10.92 -3.62
C ASP A 27 -2.70 12.22 -3.41
N ALA A 28 -2.55 12.66 -2.15
CA ALA A 28 -1.74 13.83 -1.82
C ALA A 28 -0.25 13.59 -2.10
N ALA A 29 0.25 12.39 -1.80
CA ALA A 29 1.65 12.03 -2.05
C ALA A 29 1.91 11.63 -3.50
N ILE A 30 0.96 10.94 -4.13
CA ILE A 30 1.08 10.41 -5.50
C ILE A 30 -0.14 10.82 -6.30
N ALA A 31 -0.15 12.07 -6.75
CA ALA A 31 -1.26 12.66 -7.52
C ALA A 31 -1.51 11.99 -8.88
N ASN A 32 -0.52 11.27 -9.44
CA ASN A 32 -0.66 10.56 -10.70
C ASN A 32 -0.12 9.12 -10.60
N PRO A 33 -0.90 8.16 -10.10
CA PRO A 33 -0.47 6.77 -9.95
C PRO A 33 -0.18 6.08 -11.30
N ALA A 34 -0.64 6.64 -12.43
CA ALA A 34 -0.35 6.11 -13.75
C ALA A 34 1.11 6.29 -14.17
N VAL A 35 1.93 7.06 -13.44
CA VAL A 35 3.38 7.14 -13.67
C VAL A 35 4.15 6.01 -12.96
N LEU A 36 3.56 5.38 -11.94
CA LEU A 36 4.20 4.28 -11.20
C LEU A 36 4.38 3.06 -12.10
N ARG A 37 5.45 2.29 -11.85
CA ARG A 37 5.80 1.09 -12.62
C ARG A 37 6.09 -0.07 -11.68
N GLY A 38 6.08 -1.28 -12.23
CA GLY A 38 6.54 -2.49 -11.53
C GLY A 38 5.91 -2.67 -10.15
N ALA A 39 6.77 -2.84 -9.13
CA ALA A 39 6.35 -3.03 -7.75
C ALA A 39 5.66 -1.80 -7.13
N GLU A 40 6.04 -0.58 -7.50
CA GLU A 40 5.44 0.65 -6.95
C GLU A 40 3.95 0.73 -7.30
N ARG A 41 3.60 0.42 -8.55
CA ARG A 41 2.20 0.45 -9.00
C ARG A 41 1.35 -0.59 -8.27
N LYS A 42 1.90 -1.79 -8.06
CA LYS A 42 1.20 -2.85 -7.32
C LYS A 42 1.02 -2.48 -5.86
N ALA A 43 2.04 -1.90 -5.23
CA ALA A 43 1.99 -1.41 -3.85
C ALA A 43 0.92 -0.33 -3.69
N TRP A 44 0.89 0.67 -4.57
CA TRP A 44 -0.12 1.73 -4.55
C TRP A 44 -1.54 1.18 -4.69
N HIS A 45 -1.78 0.25 -5.63
CA HIS A 45 -3.10 -0.38 -5.76
C HIS A 45 -3.49 -1.19 -4.52
N GLY A 46 -2.55 -1.91 -3.91
CA GLY A 46 -2.80 -2.65 -2.67
C GLY A 46 -3.23 -1.75 -1.52
N LEU A 47 -2.55 -0.61 -1.35
CA LEU A 47 -2.88 0.40 -0.34
C LEU A 47 -4.19 1.13 -0.64
N SER A 48 -4.44 1.48 -1.90
CA SER A 48 -5.68 2.15 -2.30
C SER A 48 -6.91 1.27 -2.03
N TYR A 49 -6.82 -0.02 -2.37
CA TYR A 49 -7.89 -0.94 -1.99
C TYR A 49 -8.04 -1.09 -0.48
N TRP A 50 -6.93 -1.21 0.27
CA TRP A 50 -7.02 -1.24 1.73
C TRP A 50 -7.74 -0.01 2.31
N ALA A 51 -7.47 1.18 1.75
CA ALA A 51 -8.11 2.42 2.14
C ALA A 51 -9.60 2.47 1.76
N ASP A 52 -9.99 1.90 0.61
CA ASP A 52 -11.40 1.78 0.19
C ASP A 52 -12.18 0.72 0.99
N ASP A 53 -11.52 -0.36 1.41
CA ASP A 53 -12.14 -1.52 2.06
C ASP A 53 -12.40 -1.29 3.57
N ASP A 54 -12.51 -0.04 4.02
CA ASP A 54 -12.99 0.37 5.36
C ASP A 54 -14.24 -0.42 5.75
N ASP A 55 -15.26 -0.39 4.89
CA ASP A 55 -16.58 -0.94 5.21
C ASP A 55 -16.56 -2.47 5.28
N ILE A 56 -15.64 -3.09 4.52
CA ILE A 56 -15.37 -4.53 4.56
C ILE A 56 -14.68 -4.87 5.87
N ARG A 57 -13.69 -4.07 6.31
CA ARG A 57 -12.98 -4.28 7.59
C ARG A 57 -13.93 -4.14 8.79
N GLU A 58 -14.95 -3.30 8.72
CA GLU A 58 -15.98 -3.19 9.75
C GLU A 58 -16.90 -4.44 9.80
N LYS A 59 -17.19 -5.04 8.64
CA LYS A 59 -18.14 -6.18 8.51
C LYS A 59 -17.48 -7.54 8.69
N ASP A 60 -16.21 -7.69 8.29
CA ASP A 60 -15.48 -8.95 8.34
C ASP A 60 -14.16 -8.80 9.13
N PRO A 61 -14.12 -9.27 10.39
CA PRO A 61 -12.91 -9.20 11.22
C PRO A 61 -11.77 -10.06 10.68
N ASN A 62 -12.02 -11.01 9.78
CA ASN A 62 -11.00 -11.86 9.16
C ASN A 62 -10.40 -11.24 7.89
N TYR A 63 -11.03 -10.20 7.34
CA TYR A 63 -10.54 -9.54 6.13
C TYR A 63 -9.18 -8.88 6.37
N ALA A 64 -9.07 -8.11 7.45
CA ALA A 64 -7.87 -7.33 7.77
C ALA A 64 -6.59 -8.19 7.90
N PRO A 65 -6.57 -9.30 8.65
CA PRO A 65 -5.40 -10.19 8.71
C PRO A 65 -4.97 -10.76 7.34
N SER A 66 -5.93 -11.23 6.54
CA SER A 66 -5.67 -11.79 5.20
C SER A 66 -5.09 -10.73 4.26
N ARG A 67 -5.66 -9.52 4.30
CA ARG A 67 -5.21 -8.41 3.46
C ARG A 67 -3.82 -7.92 3.87
N ARG A 68 -3.52 -7.84 5.18
CA ARG A 68 -2.17 -7.52 5.67
C ARG A 68 -1.11 -8.51 5.18
N GLN A 69 -1.40 -9.81 5.14
CA GLN A 69 -0.48 -10.79 4.56
C GLN A 69 -0.17 -10.52 3.09
N GLN A 70 -1.17 -10.09 2.30
CA GLN A 70 -0.94 -9.71 0.89
C GLN A 70 -0.05 -8.46 0.80
N LEU A 71 -0.26 -7.47 1.68
CA LEU A 71 0.56 -6.25 1.72
C LEU A 71 2.02 -6.55 2.12
N VAL A 72 2.28 -7.53 3.00
CA VAL A 72 3.65 -8.00 3.29
C VAL A 72 4.35 -8.50 2.02
N GLY A 73 3.64 -9.22 1.15
CA GLY A 73 4.17 -9.65 -0.14
C GLY A 73 4.55 -8.48 -1.05
N LEU A 74 3.68 -7.48 -1.15
CA LEU A 74 3.94 -6.26 -1.92
C LEU A 74 5.13 -5.46 -1.37
N LEU A 75 5.26 -5.37 -0.04
CA LEU A 75 6.41 -4.74 0.61
C LEU A 75 7.72 -5.45 0.27
N ALA A 76 7.73 -6.78 0.30
CA ALA A 76 8.91 -7.56 -0.05
C ALA A 76 9.31 -7.37 -1.52
N ASP A 77 8.34 -7.38 -2.44
CA ASP A 77 8.58 -7.13 -3.86
C ASP A 77 9.08 -5.70 -4.10
N LEU A 78 8.46 -4.71 -3.46
CA LEU A 78 8.87 -3.31 -3.55
C LEU A 78 10.30 -3.13 -3.04
N ARG A 79 10.68 -3.71 -1.90
CA ARG A 79 12.06 -3.64 -1.40
C ARG A 79 13.07 -4.35 -2.31
N ARG A 80 12.69 -5.43 -3.00
CA ARG A 80 13.58 -6.17 -3.91
C ARG A 80 13.85 -5.45 -5.23
N ASP A 81 12.92 -4.63 -5.70
CA ASP A 81 12.99 -3.92 -6.99
C ASP A 81 13.99 -2.74 -6.98
N ASP A 82 14.98 -2.75 -6.07
CA ASP A 82 15.99 -1.68 -5.86
C ASP A 82 17.11 -1.67 -6.92
N ARG A 83 16.94 -2.43 -8.01
CA ARG A 83 17.91 -2.51 -9.11
C ARG A 83 17.31 -1.92 -10.38
N HIS A 84 17.46 -0.61 -10.56
CA HIS A 84 17.41 0.00 -11.88
C HIS A 84 18.45 1.11 -12.01
#